data_AF-A7MVK0-F1
#
_entry.id   AF-A7MVK0-F1
#
_cell.length_a   1.000
_cell.length_b   1.000
_cell.length_c   1.000
_cell.angle_alpha   90.00
_cell.angle_beta   90.00
_cell.angle_gamma   90.00
#
_symmetry.space_group_name_H-M   'P 1'
#
loop_
_entity.id
_entity.type
_entity.pdbx_description
1 polymer ?
#
loop_
_entity_poly.entity_id
_entity_poly.type
_entity_poly.pdbx_seq_one_letter_code
_entity_poly.pdbx_strand_id
1 'polypeptide(L)'
;MNFFKYVFGIMSVLLVSTEIALAGGGAVMGQFYSAPDGVRVIHGYNSQQLGNLYRVSTNLYVQTKDDAYLADIKLLILKLRMSPTGREILRQIATYTPVNAPEDSVGPLIEHIEGVDVTKAKVVTVIREPESSGRLFETVPSTFVDRNKAELIYPRQFDGKGVSNTVFFSTKEVVNIPGTSKQFDQSVALGHELIHARDYASGAIPSGSVLLRHRHPDSGQVTEYTIDNAEYQTTGITHFNNAESGREAETEISTFRSNNIARREQMYFQWKKLGQEAPKAYLKNEKVVSEYHLADELGAHKRNTYWPAGEYQYHPYTVEVRPAATGSMSPKWDTVEGKQAHVEVRRALNQSLSEGRDTAIVIIDATEQKLSQSLQNSPVLTRRGLGNQREILNYAAKNNIKVVNAYSTTNDTPLASLKKRQRSRLYRAISGQQASPDAFKDVQYSIGDESALSRELEGKDTVLVMAYSDGQMTTKIVDSLSDDLNKQVLVSRHSNLDYQPANLSSEESNAWLNIREKQNVKMLGSGSRSRFNICSVQ
;
A
#
# COMPACT_ATOMS: atom_id res chain seq x y z
N MET A 1 54.06 -15.69 60.74
CA MET A 1 53.54 -17.06 60.89
C MET A 1 52.75 -17.43 59.66
N ASN A 2 53.10 -18.61 59.14
CA ASN A 2 52.59 -19.36 58.00
C ASN A 2 51.05 -19.52 57.85
N PHE A 3 50.64 -19.59 56.56
CA PHE A 3 49.68 -20.53 55.93
C PHE A 3 48.16 -20.21 55.82
N PHE A 4 47.71 -19.95 54.57
CA PHE A 4 46.80 -20.75 53.70
C PHE A 4 45.52 -21.39 54.31
N LYS A 5 44.28 -21.36 53.76
CA LYS A 5 43.73 -21.42 52.37
C LYS A 5 42.22 -21.01 52.32
N TYR A 6 41.81 -20.35 51.22
CA TYR A 6 40.59 -20.44 50.36
C TYR A 6 39.17 -20.61 50.98
N VAL A 7 38.10 -19.95 50.50
CA VAL A 7 37.36 -20.23 49.25
C VAL A 7 36.31 -19.12 48.96
N PHE A 8 36.34 -18.61 47.72
CA PHE A 8 35.31 -17.94 46.88
C PHE A 8 34.65 -16.60 47.26
N GLY A 9 34.91 -15.61 46.40
CA GLY A 9 34.12 -14.39 46.24
C GLY A 9 34.78 -13.44 45.23
N ILE A 10 34.84 -13.83 43.94
CA ILE A 10 35.43 -13.00 42.88
C ILE A 10 34.47 -11.83 42.58
N MET A 11 34.87 -10.64 42.99
CA MET A 11 34.42 -9.38 42.42
C MET A 11 35.42 -9.00 41.31
N SER A 12 34.98 -8.96 40.06
CA SER A 12 35.73 -8.32 38.98
C SER A 12 34.77 -7.57 38.07
N VAL A 13 34.82 -6.25 38.18
CA VAL A 13 34.33 -5.30 37.18
C VAL A 13 35.01 -5.62 35.87
N LEU A 14 34.25 -6.18 34.92
CA LEU A 14 34.72 -6.38 33.55
C LEU A 14 34.58 -5.05 32.79
N LEU A 15 35.66 -4.28 32.86
CA LEU A 15 36.08 -3.37 31.80
C LEU A 15 36.28 -4.21 30.52
N VAL A 16 35.29 -4.21 29.62
CA VAL A 16 35.49 -4.77 28.28
C VAL A 16 36.08 -3.66 27.42
N SER A 17 37.38 -3.83 27.18
CA SER A 17 38.18 -3.18 26.16
C SER A 17 37.48 -3.22 24.80
N THR A 18 37.11 -2.05 24.29
CA THR A 18 36.84 -1.84 22.87
C THR A 18 38.18 -1.87 22.14
N GLU A 19 38.55 -3.02 21.57
CA GLU A 19 39.61 -3.05 20.57
C GLU A 19 39.09 -2.45 19.27
N ILE A 20 39.54 -1.22 19.08
CA ILE A 20 39.48 -0.46 17.85
C ILE A 20 40.54 -1.04 16.91
N ALA A 21 40.10 -1.71 15.85
CA ALA A 21 40.91 -1.81 14.64
C ALA A 21 40.66 -0.54 13.81
N LEU A 22 41.47 0.49 14.06
CA LEU A 22 41.63 1.64 13.18
C LEU A 22 42.83 1.41 12.28
N ALA A 23 42.56 1.30 10.97
CA ALA A 23 43.45 1.84 9.94
C ALA A 23 42.58 2.27 8.75
N GLY A 24 42.50 3.59 8.50
CA GLY A 24 42.02 4.15 7.24
C GLY A 24 40.73 4.99 7.29
N GLY A 25 40.82 6.22 7.80
CA GLY A 25 40.14 7.40 7.24
C GLY A 25 38.60 7.45 7.19
N GLY A 26 38.00 8.00 8.26
CA GLY A 26 37.08 9.14 8.15
C GLY A 26 35.70 8.95 7.53
N ALA A 27 34.69 8.78 8.40
CA ALA A 27 33.25 8.99 8.21
C ALA A 27 32.54 8.07 7.20
N VAL A 28 31.81 7.07 7.73
CA VAL A 28 30.77 6.36 6.99
C VAL A 28 29.55 7.28 6.84
N MET A 29 29.61 8.18 5.86
CA MET A 29 28.43 8.84 5.28
C MET A 29 27.46 7.74 4.81
N GLY A 30 26.23 7.80 5.30
CA GLY A 30 25.20 6.81 4.98
C GLY A 30 25.00 6.65 3.48
N GLN A 31 25.21 5.45 2.95
CA GLN A 31 25.03 5.14 1.53
C GLN A 31 23.62 5.54 1.06
N PHE A 32 23.58 6.41 0.04
CA PHE A 32 22.41 6.90 -0.69
C PHE A 32 21.55 5.80 -1.37
N TYR A 33 21.72 4.51 -1.06
CA TYR A 33 21.07 3.37 -1.73
C TYR A 33 20.49 2.27 -0.79
N SER A 34 19.80 2.65 0.29
CA SER A 34 19.07 1.73 1.19
C SER A 34 17.56 1.72 0.93
N ALA A 35 16.90 0.68 1.48
CA ALA A 35 15.45 0.54 1.47
C ALA A 35 14.72 1.77 2.05
N PRO A 36 13.45 2.01 1.67
CA PRO A 36 12.49 2.95 2.24
C PRO A 36 12.44 3.00 3.77
N ASP A 37 13.38 3.66 4.45
CA ASP A 37 13.39 3.67 5.92
C ASP A 37 12.53 4.80 6.49
N GLY A 38 12.40 5.93 5.79
CA GLY A 38 11.63 7.07 6.27
C GLY A 38 12.14 7.64 7.60
N VAL A 39 13.35 7.28 8.01
CA VAL A 39 13.96 7.64 9.29
C VAL A 39 15.28 8.36 9.03
N ARG A 40 15.93 8.09 7.89
CA ARG A 40 17.20 8.71 7.53
C ARG A 40 16.99 10.11 6.96
N VAL A 41 17.33 11.10 7.77
CA VAL A 41 17.40 12.52 7.38
C VAL A 41 18.64 12.75 6.53
N ILE A 42 18.47 13.49 5.42
CA ILE A 42 19.58 13.90 4.55
C ILE A 42 20.08 15.26 5.02
N HIS A 43 21.13 15.24 5.84
CA HIS A 43 21.78 16.45 6.33
C HIS A 43 22.29 17.30 5.15
N GLY A 44 22.04 18.61 5.19
CA GLY A 44 22.41 19.57 4.15
C GLY A 44 21.23 20.08 3.31
N TYR A 45 20.15 19.31 3.15
CA TYR A 45 18.93 19.77 2.45
C TYR A 45 17.89 20.39 3.40
N ASN A 46 18.18 20.39 4.70
CA ASN A 46 17.24 20.87 5.70
C ASN A 46 17.21 22.39 5.66
N SER A 47 16.02 22.97 5.55
CA SER A 47 15.84 24.42 5.61
C SER A 47 14.77 24.80 6.61
N GLN A 48 14.90 25.99 7.19
CA GLN A 48 13.85 26.53 8.05
C GLN A 48 12.54 26.74 7.29
N GLN A 49 12.58 26.89 5.96
CA GLN A 49 11.40 27.12 5.12
C GLN A 49 10.68 25.83 4.75
N LEU A 50 11.41 24.75 4.42
CA LEU A 50 10.84 23.51 3.87
C LEU A 50 10.94 22.31 4.82
N GLY A 51 11.75 22.41 5.88
CA GLY A 51 11.94 21.35 6.87
C GLY A 51 13.00 20.34 6.46
N ASN A 52 12.88 19.14 6.99
CA ASN A 52 13.86 18.07 6.84
C ASN A 52 13.58 17.25 5.58
N LEU A 53 14.65 16.82 4.90
CA LEU A 53 14.54 15.91 3.76
C LEU A 53 14.68 14.45 4.22
N TYR A 54 13.64 13.67 4.00
CA TYR A 54 13.57 12.25 4.32
C TYR A 54 13.59 11.42 3.05
N ARG A 55 14.38 10.36 3.05
CA ARG A 55 14.30 9.37 1.98
C ARG A 55 13.15 8.39 2.23
N VAL A 56 12.29 8.21 1.23
CA VAL A 56 11.17 7.25 1.29
C VAL A 56 11.26 6.15 0.24
N SER A 57 12.06 6.31 -0.82
CA SER A 57 12.46 5.23 -1.74
C SER A 57 13.77 5.61 -2.44
N THR A 58 14.30 4.72 -3.28
CA THR A 58 15.37 5.11 -4.21
C THR A 58 14.86 6.19 -5.15
N ASN A 59 15.61 7.29 -5.25
CA ASN A 59 15.30 8.50 -6.04
C ASN A 59 14.02 9.26 -5.62
N LEU A 60 13.35 8.86 -4.55
CA LEU A 60 12.13 9.50 -4.05
C LEU A 60 12.31 9.97 -2.60
N TYR A 61 12.08 11.25 -2.39
CA TYR A 61 12.30 11.93 -1.12
C TYR A 61 11.06 12.73 -0.72
N VAL A 62 10.92 13.03 0.57
CA VAL A 62 9.86 13.89 1.11
C VAL A 62 10.54 14.99 1.91
N GLN A 63 10.22 16.25 1.65
CA GLN A 63 10.71 17.39 2.42
C GLN A 63 9.57 18.02 3.19
N THR A 64 9.63 17.99 4.52
CA THR A 64 8.57 18.54 5.37
C THR A 64 9.09 18.89 6.77
N LYS A 65 8.36 19.77 7.46
CA LYS A 65 8.50 20.06 8.90
C LYS A 65 7.54 19.24 9.77
N ASP A 66 6.54 18.59 9.15
CA ASP A 66 5.43 17.93 9.81
C ASP A 66 5.61 16.40 9.74
N ASP A 67 5.87 15.78 10.89
CA ASP A 67 5.99 14.33 10.98
C ASP A 67 4.69 13.60 10.58
N ALA A 68 3.53 14.26 10.73
CA ALA A 68 2.25 13.70 10.28
C ALA A 68 2.17 13.65 8.75
N TYR A 69 2.61 14.71 8.05
CA TYR A 69 2.71 14.72 6.59
C TYR A 69 3.62 13.60 6.08
N LEU A 70 4.79 13.43 6.70
CA LEU A 70 5.71 12.33 6.36
C LEU A 70 5.05 10.96 6.58
N ALA A 71 4.30 10.77 7.67
CA ALA A 71 3.59 9.53 7.96
C ALA A 71 2.48 9.24 6.94
N ASP A 72 1.76 10.27 6.49
CA ASP A 72 0.71 10.16 5.49
C ASP A 72 1.29 9.79 4.12
N ILE A 73 2.33 10.47 3.65
CA ILE A 73 3.00 10.13 2.38
C ILE A 73 3.55 8.70 2.43
N LYS A 74 4.14 8.26 3.55
CA LYS A 74 4.56 6.86 3.72
C LYS A 74 3.41 5.88 3.54
N LEU A 75 2.25 6.18 4.11
CA LEU A 75 1.08 5.34 3.97
C LEU A 75 0.61 5.26 2.51
N LEU A 76 0.61 6.38 1.79
CA LEU A 76 0.26 6.41 0.36
C LEU A 76 1.24 5.60 -0.47
N ILE A 77 2.55 5.71 -0.23
CA ILE A 77 3.58 4.88 -0.88
C ILE A 77 3.39 3.39 -0.56
N LEU A 78 3.02 3.05 0.68
CA LEU A 78 2.71 1.67 1.05
C LEU A 78 1.47 1.15 0.30
N LYS A 79 0.43 1.98 0.13
CA LYS A 79 -0.75 1.65 -0.68
C LYS A 79 -0.38 1.43 -2.15
N LEU A 80 0.50 2.25 -2.73
CA LEU A 80 1.01 2.03 -4.09
C LEU A 80 1.71 0.67 -4.25
N ARG A 81 2.42 0.18 -3.23
CA ARG A 81 3.07 -1.14 -3.29
C ARG A 81 2.09 -2.31 -3.34
N MET A 82 0.82 -2.09 -3.04
CA MET A 82 -0.22 -3.13 -3.07
C MET A 82 -0.59 -3.53 -4.50
N SER A 83 -0.52 -2.59 -5.44
CA SER A 83 -0.96 -2.80 -6.82
C SER A 83 0.25 -3.12 -7.74
N PRO A 84 0.11 -4.03 -8.72
CA PRO A 84 1.11 -4.24 -9.77
C PRO A 84 1.57 -2.94 -10.45
N THR A 85 0.64 -2.08 -10.82
CA THR A 85 0.88 -0.77 -11.44
C THR A 85 1.64 0.15 -10.50
N GLY A 86 1.25 0.25 -9.22
CA GLY A 86 1.94 1.10 -8.26
C GLY A 86 3.37 0.61 -7.95
N ARG A 87 3.61 -0.70 -7.90
CA ARG A 87 4.97 -1.26 -7.81
C ARG A 87 5.81 -0.93 -9.04
N GLU A 88 5.21 -0.96 -10.22
CA GLU A 88 5.87 -0.60 -11.47
C GLU A 88 6.22 0.90 -11.51
N ILE A 89 5.31 1.79 -11.12
CA ILE A 89 5.58 3.23 -10.98
C ILE A 89 6.79 3.45 -10.06
N LEU A 90 6.80 2.82 -8.88
CA LEU A 90 7.90 2.93 -7.93
C LEU A 90 9.21 2.33 -8.47
N ARG A 91 9.16 1.27 -9.27
CA ARG A 91 10.34 0.69 -9.94
C ARG A 91 10.91 1.66 -10.98
N GLN A 92 10.04 2.31 -11.75
CA GLN A 92 10.43 3.29 -12.76
C GLN A 92 11.08 4.52 -12.10
N ILE A 93 10.47 5.07 -11.05
CA ILE A 93 11.07 6.14 -10.23
C ILE A 93 12.43 5.73 -9.65
N ALA A 94 12.53 4.51 -9.10
CA ALA A 94 13.78 4.00 -8.56
C ALA A 94 14.88 3.80 -9.61
N THR A 95 14.54 3.74 -10.90
CA THR A 95 15.52 3.55 -11.99
C THR A 95 15.90 4.86 -12.66
N TYR A 96 14.92 5.72 -12.95
CA TYR A 96 15.15 6.93 -13.73
C TYR A 96 15.77 8.02 -12.86
N THR A 97 16.88 8.58 -13.36
CA THR A 97 17.59 9.73 -12.78
C THR A 97 18.07 10.61 -13.92
N PRO A 98 18.12 11.94 -13.78
CA PRO A 98 18.69 12.80 -14.82
C PRO A 98 20.10 12.35 -15.21
N VAL A 99 20.37 12.30 -16.50
CA VAL A 99 21.69 11.95 -17.06
C VAL A 99 22.21 13.11 -17.92
N ASN A 100 23.51 13.11 -18.15
CA ASN A 100 24.16 13.94 -19.15
C ASN A 100 24.73 13.06 -20.25
N ALA A 101 24.75 13.57 -21.47
CA ALA A 101 25.47 12.93 -22.55
C ALA A 101 26.99 13.15 -22.37
N PRO A 102 27.85 12.26 -22.90
CA PRO A 102 29.31 12.40 -22.81
C PRO A 102 29.85 13.73 -23.35
N GLU A 103 29.19 14.29 -24.35
CA GLU A 103 29.53 15.54 -25.02
C GLU A 103 28.91 16.78 -24.36
N ASP A 104 28.07 16.61 -23.32
CA ASP A 104 27.42 17.75 -22.68
C ASP A 104 28.42 18.60 -21.89
N SER A 105 28.42 19.90 -22.17
CA SER A 105 29.15 20.90 -21.38
C SER A 105 28.54 21.15 -20.00
N VAL A 106 27.31 20.70 -19.78
CA VAL A 106 26.55 20.85 -18.54
C VAL A 106 26.18 19.48 -17.98
N GLY A 107 26.50 19.26 -16.70
CA GLY A 107 26.16 18.02 -15.99
C GLY A 107 24.64 17.74 -15.90
N PRO A 108 24.24 16.63 -15.27
CA PRO A 108 22.82 16.32 -15.06
C PRO A 108 22.11 17.44 -14.28
N LEU A 109 20.85 17.72 -14.65
CA LEU A 109 20.04 18.76 -13.97
C LEU A 109 19.35 18.15 -12.74
N ILE A 110 20.07 18.14 -11.63
CA ILE A 110 19.64 17.61 -10.33
C ILE A 110 19.41 18.73 -9.31
N GLU A 111 18.39 18.59 -8.47
CA GLU A 111 17.97 19.63 -7.54
C GLU A 111 19.03 19.83 -6.42
N HIS A 112 19.40 21.08 -6.17
CA HIS A 112 20.33 21.46 -5.10
C HIS A 112 19.71 22.53 -4.22
N ILE A 113 19.66 22.26 -2.91
CA ILE A 113 19.39 23.26 -1.88
C ILE A 113 20.74 23.67 -1.27
N GLU A 114 20.87 24.93 -0.87
CA GLU A 114 22.10 25.52 -0.29
C GLU A 114 22.71 24.66 0.83
N GLY A 115 24.04 24.58 0.91
CA GLY A 115 24.74 23.91 2.01
C GLY A 115 24.99 22.40 1.85
N VAL A 116 24.67 21.84 0.69
CA VAL A 116 24.91 20.43 0.36
C VAL A 116 26.25 20.25 -0.35
N ASP A 117 27.00 19.20 0.00
CA ASP A 117 28.16 18.76 -0.79
C ASP A 117 27.69 18.29 -2.18
N VAL A 118 27.78 19.20 -3.14
CA VAL A 118 27.36 19.04 -4.54
C VAL A 118 28.06 17.88 -5.24
N THR A 119 29.19 17.40 -4.72
CA THR A 119 29.92 16.26 -5.31
C THR A 119 29.30 14.92 -4.96
N LYS A 120 28.41 14.87 -3.95
CA LYS A 120 27.86 13.62 -3.38
C LYS A 120 26.34 13.52 -3.41
N ALA A 121 25.63 14.64 -3.50
CA ALA A 121 24.18 14.63 -3.47
C ALA A 121 23.54 14.42 -4.86
N LYS A 122 22.66 13.43 -4.96
CA LYS A 122 21.83 13.16 -6.14
C LYS A 122 20.36 13.07 -5.71
N VAL A 123 19.66 14.21 -5.77
CA VAL A 123 18.21 14.29 -5.51
C VAL A 123 17.48 14.41 -6.84
N VAL A 124 16.42 13.62 -6.98
CA VAL A 124 15.72 13.42 -8.26
C VAL A 124 14.28 13.86 -8.14
N THR A 125 13.48 13.20 -7.29
CA THR A 125 12.09 13.57 -7.03
C THR A 125 11.90 13.89 -5.55
N VAL A 126 11.41 15.09 -5.26
CA VAL A 126 11.07 15.54 -3.90
C VAL A 126 9.57 15.79 -3.81
N ILE A 127 8.92 15.14 -2.85
CA ILE A 127 7.53 15.43 -2.49
C ILE A 127 7.51 16.54 -1.42
N ARG A 128 6.71 17.58 -1.65
CA ARG A 128 6.53 18.73 -0.75
C ARG A 128 5.05 19.01 -0.51
N GLU A 129 4.75 19.61 0.63
CA GLU A 129 3.44 20.24 0.85
C GLU A 129 3.22 21.36 -0.18
N PRO A 130 2.00 21.53 -0.72
CA PRO A 130 1.71 22.63 -1.63
C PRO A 130 1.92 24.00 -0.97
N GLU A 131 2.47 24.96 -1.71
CA GLU A 131 2.77 26.30 -1.19
C GLU A 131 1.54 27.23 -1.14
N SER A 132 0.46 26.89 -1.84
CA SER A 132 -0.76 27.72 -1.92
C SER A 132 -2.03 26.88 -1.84
N SER A 133 -3.08 27.46 -1.22
CA SER A 133 -4.42 26.86 -1.19
C SER A 133 -4.98 26.74 -2.62
N GLY A 134 -5.33 25.52 -3.04
CA GLY A 134 -5.99 25.25 -4.33
C GLY A 134 -5.17 24.51 -5.38
N ARG A 135 -3.84 24.45 -5.26
CA ARG A 135 -3.00 23.54 -6.07
C ARG A 135 -2.72 22.27 -5.28
N LEU A 136 -3.65 21.33 -5.34
CA LEU A 136 -3.63 20.17 -4.46
C LEU A 136 -2.55 19.15 -4.85
N PHE A 137 -2.39 18.92 -6.15
CA PHE A 137 -1.43 17.96 -6.72
C PHE A 137 -0.82 18.59 -7.98
N GLU A 138 0.50 18.69 -8.04
CA GLU A 138 1.22 19.19 -9.21
C GLU A 138 2.65 18.67 -9.22
N THR A 139 3.13 18.23 -10.39
CA THR A 139 4.54 17.88 -10.59
C THR A 139 5.22 18.87 -11.50
N VAL A 140 6.27 19.53 -11.00
CA VAL A 140 7.01 20.55 -11.74
C VAL A 140 8.50 20.17 -11.88
N PRO A 141 9.18 20.61 -12.95
CA PRO A 141 10.62 20.46 -13.04
C PRO A 141 11.31 21.36 -12.00
N SER A 142 12.47 20.92 -11.52
CA SER A 142 13.27 21.73 -10.59
C SER A 142 13.78 23.00 -11.26
N THR A 143 13.87 24.08 -10.49
CA THR A 143 14.39 25.37 -10.94
C THR A 143 15.88 25.50 -10.61
N PHE A 144 16.60 26.28 -11.44
CA PHE A 144 18.04 26.48 -11.29
C PHE A 144 18.35 27.98 -11.36
N VAL A 145 19.14 28.48 -10.41
CA VAL A 145 19.61 29.88 -10.39
C VAL A 145 20.61 30.15 -11.52
N ASP A 146 21.41 29.15 -11.87
CA ASP A 146 22.33 29.21 -13.00
C ASP A 146 21.57 29.28 -14.32
N ARG A 147 21.77 30.37 -15.07
CA ARG A 147 21.07 30.63 -16.33
C ARG A 147 21.31 29.56 -17.39
N ASN A 148 22.53 29.04 -17.52
CA ASN A 148 22.86 28.02 -18.51
C ASN A 148 22.14 26.70 -18.18
N LYS A 149 22.02 26.37 -16.89
CA LYS A 149 21.22 25.21 -16.44
C LYS A 149 19.72 25.46 -16.64
N ALA A 150 19.24 26.67 -16.35
CA ALA A 150 17.84 27.04 -16.50
C ALA A 150 17.34 26.94 -17.95
N GLU A 151 18.14 27.42 -18.91
CA GLU A 151 17.83 27.34 -20.35
C GLU A 151 17.75 25.90 -20.87
N LEU A 152 18.40 24.95 -20.18
CA LEU A 152 18.37 23.52 -20.53
C LEU A 152 17.21 22.73 -19.90
N ILE A 153 16.44 23.32 -18.98
CA ILE A 153 15.35 22.60 -18.28
C ILE A 153 14.30 22.09 -19.28
N TYR A 154 13.81 22.97 -20.15
CA TYR A 154 12.77 22.63 -21.11
C TYR A 154 13.21 21.57 -22.12
N PRO A 155 14.32 21.73 -22.88
CA PRO A 155 14.71 20.72 -23.85
C PRO A 155 15.02 19.36 -23.21
N ARG A 156 15.55 19.32 -21.98
CA ARG A 156 15.89 18.06 -21.30
C ARG A 156 14.68 17.24 -20.86
N GLN A 157 13.48 17.81 -20.87
CA GLN A 157 12.24 17.09 -20.62
C GLN A 157 11.83 16.15 -21.76
N PHE A 158 12.42 16.33 -22.95
CA PHE A 158 12.00 15.64 -24.19
C PHE A 158 13.12 14.91 -24.92
N ASP A 159 14.36 14.97 -24.42
CA ASP A 159 15.56 14.50 -25.12
C ASP A 159 16.21 13.26 -24.49
N GLY A 160 15.54 12.62 -23.53
CA GLY A 160 16.02 11.44 -22.83
C GLY A 160 17.03 11.75 -21.71
N LYS A 161 17.45 13.00 -21.49
CA LYS A 161 18.39 13.34 -20.41
C LYS A 161 17.65 13.51 -19.08
N GLY A 162 16.51 14.19 -19.12
CA GLY A 162 15.65 14.39 -17.96
C GLY A 162 16.14 15.45 -16.99
N VAL A 163 15.25 15.80 -16.07
CA VAL A 163 15.44 16.79 -15.03
C VAL A 163 14.85 16.30 -13.71
N SER A 164 15.47 16.69 -12.60
CA SER A 164 14.88 16.53 -11.28
C SER A 164 13.57 17.32 -11.18
N ASN A 165 12.69 16.93 -10.27
CA ASN A 165 11.34 17.45 -10.17
C ASN A 165 10.85 17.49 -8.72
N THR A 166 9.88 18.38 -8.49
CA THR A 166 9.15 18.49 -7.24
C THR A 166 7.70 18.08 -7.47
N VAL A 167 7.20 17.21 -6.61
CA VAL A 167 5.78 16.85 -6.52
C VAL A 167 5.18 17.61 -5.35
N PHE A 168 4.35 18.61 -5.63
CA PHE A 168 3.52 19.25 -4.62
C PHE A 168 2.29 18.38 -4.39
N PHE A 169 2.09 17.91 -3.16
CA PHE A 169 1.04 16.93 -2.85
C PHE A 169 0.36 17.21 -1.52
N SER A 170 -0.95 17.47 -1.53
CA SER A 170 -1.74 17.63 -0.31
C SER A 170 -2.13 16.29 0.32
N THR A 171 -1.81 16.08 1.60
CA THR A 171 -2.36 14.94 2.37
C THR A 171 -3.67 15.29 3.09
N LYS A 172 -4.05 16.57 3.11
CA LYS A 172 -5.17 17.10 3.89
C LYS A 172 -6.40 17.38 3.05
N GLU A 173 -6.23 17.54 1.74
CA GLU A 173 -7.28 17.90 0.81
C GLU A 173 -7.20 17.06 -0.46
N VAL A 174 -8.36 16.71 -1.02
CA VAL A 174 -8.54 16.01 -2.31
C VAL A 174 -9.65 16.68 -3.11
N VAL A 175 -9.84 16.25 -4.35
CA VAL A 175 -10.94 16.71 -5.21
C VAL A 175 -11.99 15.62 -5.41
N ASN A 176 -13.15 15.98 -5.97
CA ASN A 176 -14.12 15.03 -6.46
C ASN A 176 -13.68 14.36 -7.76
N ILE A 177 -14.26 13.20 -8.05
CA ILE A 177 -14.29 12.64 -9.40
C ILE A 177 -15.38 13.40 -10.19
N PRO A 178 -15.04 14.00 -11.36
CA PRO A 178 -15.98 14.80 -12.13
C PRO A 178 -17.30 14.07 -12.41
N GLY A 179 -18.42 14.75 -12.15
CA GLY A 179 -19.78 14.20 -12.35
C GLY A 179 -20.26 13.26 -11.23
N THR A 180 -19.49 13.16 -10.13
CA THR A 180 -19.85 12.35 -8.97
C THR A 180 -19.60 13.09 -7.67
N SER A 181 -20.24 12.64 -6.59
CA SER A 181 -19.96 13.05 -5.20
C SER A 181 -18.82 12.24 -4.56
N LYS A 182 -18.12 11.40 -5.33
CA LYS A 182 -17.04 10.56 -4.81
C LYS A 182 -15.74 11.36 -4.77
N GLN A 183 -15.01 11.22 -3.68
CA GLN A 183 -13.67 11.78 -3.52
C GLN A 183 -12.65 10.97 -4.33
N PHE A 184 -11.64 11.67 -4.84
CA PHE A 184 -10.50 11.05 -5.50
C PHE A 184 -9.63 10.30 -4.48
N ASP A 185 -9.18 9.08 -4.82
CA ASP A 185 -8.30 8.33 -3.92
C ASP A 185 -6.89 8.95 -3.91
N GLN A 186 -6.37 9.28 -2.73
CA GLN A 186 -5.06 9.93 -2.58
C GLN A 186 -3.89 9.09 -3.09
N SER A 187 -3.98 7.75 -3.03
CA SER A 187 -2.91 6.90 -3.55
C SER A 187 -2.93 6.87 -5.07
N VAL A 188 -4.13 6.90 -5.67
CA VAL A 188 -4.28 7.07 -7.12
C VAL A 188 -3.72 8.44 -7.55
N ALA A 189 -4.06 9.52 -6.85
CA ALA A 189 -3.50 10.86 -7.12
C ALA A 189 -1.97 10.89 -6.99
N LEU A 190 -1.41 10.31 -5.92
CA LEU A 190 0.05 10.26 -5.78
C LEU A 190 0.70 9.45 -6.90
N GLY A 191 0.07 8.34 -7.30
CA GLY A 191 0.54 7.53 -8.42
C GLY A 191 0.54 8.30 -9.74
N HIS A 192 -0.50 9.10 -10.00
CA HIS A 192 -0.59 10.00 -11.15
C HIS A 192 0.61 10.96 -11.18
N GLU A 193 0.85 11.69 -10.08
CA GLU A 193 1.98 12.63 -10.00
C GLU A 193 3.35 11.92 -10.13
N LEU A 194 3.48 10.71 -9.60
CA LEU A 194 4.72 9.94 -9.74
C LEU A 194 4.98 9.45 -11.18
N ILE A 195 3.95 9.32 -12.03
CA ILE A 195 4.16 9.05 -13.46
C ILE A 195 4.76 10.29 -14.13
N HIS A 196 4.22 11.47 -13.86
CA HIS A 196 4.79 12.74 -14.34
C HIS A 196 6.23 12.92 -13.85
N ALA A 197 6.49 12.68 -12.56
CA ALA A 197 7.85 12.75 -11.99
C ALA A 197 8.84 11.82 -12.70
N ARG A 198 8.38 10.63 -13.08
CA ARG A 198 9.15 9.67 -13.88
C ARG A 198 9.41 10.18 -15.30
N ASP A 199 8.45 10.85 -15.92
CA ASP A 199 8.61 11.43 -17.26
C ASP A 199 9.61 12.59 -17.27
N TYR A 200 9.55 13.48 -16.27
CA TYR A 200 10.58 14.50 -16.05
C TYR A 200 11.96 13.87 -15.86
N ALA A 201 12.11 12.90 -14.95
CA ALA A 201 13.41 12.28 -14.64
C ALA A 201 14.01 11.49 -15.80
N SER A 202 13.17 10.94 -16.68
CA SER A 202 13.59 10.21 -17.87
C SER A 202 13.81 11.09 -19.10
N GLY A 203 13.33 12.33 -19.09
CA GLY A 203 13.36 13.21 -20.26
C GLY A 203 12.46 12.71 -21.38
N ALA A 204 11.32 12.12 -21.01
CA ALA A 204 10.38 11.48 -21.93
C ALA A 204 8.94 11.96 -21.70
N ILE A 205 8.76 13.25 -21.38
CA ILE A 205 7.42 13.85 -21.29
C ILE A 205 6.74 13.79 -22.65
N PRO A 206 5.53 13.22 -22.75
CA PRO A 206 4.79 13.20 -24.00
C PRO A 206 4.52 14.62 -24.51
N SER A 207 4.97 14.92 -25.73
CA SER A 207 4.79 16.24 -26.35
C SER A 207 3.46 16.36 -27.09
N GLY A 208 2.94 17.58 -27.18
CA GLY A 208 1.72 17.90 -27.92
C GLY A 208 0.46 17.67 -27.09
N SER A 209 -0.69 17.73 -27.75
CA SER A 209 -2.00 17.69 -27.10
C SER A 209 -3.00 16.91 -27.95
N VAL A 210 -4.10 16.50 -27.32
CA VAL A 210 -5.22 15.83 -27.97
C VAL A 210 -6.51 16.62 -27.73
N LEU A 211 -7.30 16.77 -28.80
CA LEU A 211 -8.63 17.34 -28.73
C LEU A 211 -9.61 16.23 -28.32
N LEU A 212 -10.32 16.46 -27.24
CA LEU A 212 -11.34 15.56 -26.72
C LEU A 212 -12.72 16.20 -26.77
N ARG A 213 -13.74 15.35 -26.84
CA ARG A 213 -15.14 15.77 -26.88
C ARG A 213 -15.94 14.89 -25.94
N HIS A 214 -16.35 15.45 -24.80
CA HIS A 214 -17.10 14.73 -23.78
C HIS A 214 -18.30 15.53 -23.29
N ARG A 215 -19.28 14.86 -22.67
CA ARG A 215 -20.37 15.57 -21.98
C ARG A 215 -19.82 16.17 -20.69
N HIS A 216 -19.97 17.49 -20.53
CA HIS A 216 -19.58 18.20 -19.33
C HIS A 216 -20.31 17.61 -18.12
N PRO A 217 -19.62 17.37 -16.99
CA PRO A 217 -20.22 16.65 -15.87
C PRO A 217 -21.41 17.38 -15.24
N ASP A 218 -21.36 18.71 -15.18
CA ASP A 218 -22.43 19.50 -14.52
C ASP A 218 -23.58 19.89 -15.47
N SER A 219 -23.30 20.28 -16.72
CA SER A 219 -24.32 20.76 -17.66
C SER A 219 -24.87 19.67 -18.58
N GLY A 220 -24.18 18.53 -18.71
CA GLY A 220 -24.51 17.45 -19.65
C GLY A 220 -24.35 17.81 -21.13
N GLN A 221 -23.98 19.06 -21.44
CA GLN A 221 -23.69 19.53 -22.80
C GLN A 221 -22.38 18.96 -23.30
N VAL A 222 -22.27 18.77 -24.61
CA VAL A 222 -21.03 18.28 -25.20
C VAL A 222 -20.03 19.44 -25.28
N THR A 223 -18.91 19.30 -24.58
CA THR A 223 -17.80 20.27 -24.55
C THR A 223 -16.61 19.68 -25.28
N GLU A 224 -16.01 20.50 -26.15
CA GLU A 224 -14.74 20.20 -26.81
C GLU A 224 -13.63 20.93 -26.06
N TYR A 225 -12.58 20.21 -25.70
CA TYR A 225 -11.45 20.76 -24.95
C TYR A 225 -10.18 20.00 -25.28
N THR A 226 -9.04 20.65 -25.08
CA THR A 226 -7.72 20.10 -25.36
C THR A 226 -7.05 19.68 -24.06
N ILE A 227 -6.40 18.52 -24.05
CA ILE A 227 -5.52 18.11 -22.95
C ILE A 227 -4.13 17.78 -23.48
N ASP A 228 -3.11 18.04 -22.66
CA ASP A 228 -1.75 17.67 -22.99
C ASP A 228 -1.60 16.15 -23.08
N ASN A 229 -0.74 15.69 -23.98
CA ASN A 229 -0.49 14.26 -24.14
C ASN A 229 0.10 13.63 -22.87
N ALA A 230 0.80 14.42 -22.04
CA ALA A 230 1.25 13.99 -20.73
C ALA A 230 0.04 13.61 -19.84
N GLU A 231 -0.97 14.47 -19.75
CA GLU A 231 -2.19 14.18 -18.98
C GLU A 231 -3.01 13.04 -19.57
N TYR A 232 -3.12 13.00 -20.91
CA TYR A 232 -3.84 11.93 -21.61
C TYR A 232 -3.25 10.55 -21.34
N GLN A 233 -1.93 10.42 -21.44
CA GLN A 233 -1.22 9.16 -21.20
C GLN A 233 -1.20 8.78 -19.72
N THR A 234 -0.92 9.74 -18.82
CA THR A 234 -0.90 9.49 -17.37
C THR A 234 -2.27 9.06 -16.85
N THR A 235 -3.35 9.70 -17.31
CA THR A 235 -4.71 9.32 -16.95
C THR A 235 -5.07 7.94 -17.51
N GLY A 236 -4.58 7.62 -18.72
CA GLY A 236 -4.84 6.34 -19.39
C GLY A 236 -6.19 6.30 -20.10
N ILE A 237 -6.61 7.41 -20.70
CA ILE A 237 -7.93 7.54 -21.36
C ILE A 237 -8.11 6.49 -22.47
N THR A 238 -7.07 6.15 -23.23
CA THR A 238 -7.18 5.09 -24.25
C THR A 238 -7.54 3.74 -23.63
N HIS A 239 -6.99 3.42 -22.45
CA HIS A 239 -7.32 2.17 -21.74
C HIS A 239 -8.76 2.15 -21.28
N PHE A 240 -9.23 3.27 -20.73
CA PHE A 240 -10.62 3.45 -20.34
C PHE A 240 -11.54 3.20 -21.55
N ASN A 241 -11.29 3.88 -22.67
CA ASN A 241 -12.09 3.73 -23.89
C ASN A 241 -12.04 2.31 -24.46
N ASN A 242 -10.87 1.66 -24.47
CA ASN A 242 -10.74 0.29 -24.96
C ASN A 242 -11.49 -0.69 -24.07
N ALA A 243 -11.37 -0.58 -22.74
CA ALA A 243 -12.10 -1.43 -21.80
C ALA A 243 -13.62 -1.27 -21.94
N GLU A 244 -14.13 -0.04 -22.06
CA GLU A 244 -15.56 0.21 -22.24
C GLU A 244 -16.11 -0.25 -23.61
N SER A 245 -15.25 -0.30 -24.63
CA SER A 245 -15.62 -0.73 -25.98
C SER A 245 -15.28 -2.19 -26.29
N GLY A 246 -14.83 -2.97 -25.29
CA GLY A 246 -14.46 -4.38 -25.46
C GLY A 246 -13.21 -4.61 -26.33
N ARG A 247 -12.36 -3.58 -26.49
CA ARG A 247 -11.08 -3.63 -27.20
C ARG A 247 -9.94 -3.94 -26.25
N GLU A 248 -8.85 -4.48 -26.77
CA GLU A 248 -7.64 -4.73 -25.98
C GLU A 248 -7.01 -3.43 -25.47
N ALA A 249 -6.55 -3.46 -24.21
CA ALA A 249 -5.84 -2.34 -23.59
C ALA A 249 -4.47 -2.10 -24.26
N GLU A 250 -3.97 -0.86 -24.26
CA GLU A 250 -2.62 -0.56 -24.77
C GLU A 250 -1.54 -1.20 -23.89
N THR A 251 -0.92 -2.29 -24.31
CA THR A 251 0.05 -3.01 -23.47
C THR A 251 1.49 -2.52 -23.61
N GLU A 252 1.74 -1.60 -24.54
CA GLU A 252 3.07 -1.11 -24.90
C GLU A 252 3.26 0.38 -24.62
N ILE A 253 4.47 0.77 -24.24
CA ILE A 253 4.82 2.19 -24.06
C ILE A 253 4.82 2.90 -25.41
N SER A 254 4.55 4.22 -25.40
CA SER A 254 4.54 5.02 -26.62
C SER A 254 5.88 4.97 -27.37
N THR A 255 5.84 5.09 -28.70
CA THR A 255 7.06 5.15 -29.54
C THR A 255 8.01 6.24 -29.09
N PHE A 256 7.47 7.41 -28.71
CA PHE A 256 8.25 8.52 -28.16
C PHE A 256 9.03 8.11 -26.90
N ARG A 257 8.37 7.42 -25.97
CA ARG A 257 9.03 6.93 -24.75
C ARG A 257 10.08 5.86 -25.06
N SER A 258 9.75 4.90 -25.93
CA SER A 258 10.68 3.85 -26.36
C SER A 258 11.96 4.43 -26.98
N ASN A 259 11.84 5.46 -27.83
CA ASN A 259 12.97 6.16 -28.44
C ASN A 259 13.86 6.84 -27.38
N ASN A 260 13.26 7.47 -26.37
CA ASN A 260 14.03 8.11 -25.28
C ASN A 260 14.74 7.08 -24.40
N ILE A 261 14.14 5.92 -24.13
CA ILE A 261 14.80 4.80 -23.43
C ILE A 261 16.00 4.29 -24.24
N ALA A 262 15.84 4.11 -25.56
CA ALA A 262 16.91 3.68 -26.45
C ALA A 262 18.06 4.71 -26.47
N ARG A 263 17.74 6.00 -26.48
CA ARG A 263 18.74 7.07 -26.41
C ARG A 263 19.53 7.04 -25.10
N ARG A 264 18.88 6.79 -23.96
CA ARG A 264 19.54 6.64 -22.66
C ARG A 264 20.44 5.42 -22.61
N GLU A 265 20.02 4.32 -23.22
CA GLU A 265 20.88 3.15 -23.39
C GLU A 265 22.14 3.47 -24.21
N GLN A 266 22.02 4.22 -25.31
CA GLN A 266 23.16 4.67 -26.10
C GLN A 266 24.12 5.53 -25.28
N MET A 267 23.61 6.52 -24.54
CA MET A 267 24.43 7.38 -23.65
C MET A 267 25.19 6.55 -22.63
N TYR A 268 24.53 5.57 -21.99
CA TYR A 268 25.16 4.67 -21.01
C TYR A 268 26.34 3.88 -21.61
N PHE A 269 26.17 3.33 -22.82
CA PHE A 269 27.25 2.59 -23.48
C PHE A 269 28.37 3.48 -24.00
N GLN A 270 28.08 4.71 -24.40
CA GLN A 270 29.11 5.68 -24.74
C GLN A 270 29.98 6.05 -23.52
N TRP A 271 29.37 6.30 -22.36
CA TRP A 271 30.10 6.50 -21.10
C TRP A 271 31.01 5.32 -20.78
N LYS A 272 30.46 4.10 -20.88
CA LYS A 272 31.22 2.87 -20.64
C LYS A 272 32.41 2.73 -21.59
N LYS A 273 32.25 3.10 -22.87
CA LYS A 273 33.34 3.08 -23.88
C LYS A 273 34.45 4.09 -23.54
N LEU A 274 34.10 5.22 -22.95
CA LEU A 274 35.04 6.24 -22.48
C LEU A 274 35.66 5.91 -21.11
N GLY A 275 35.37 4.73 -20.54
CA GLY A 275 35.90 4.31 -19.24
C GLY A 275 35.27 5.03 -18.05
N GLN A 276 34.11 5.67 -18.22
CA GLN A 276 33.44 6.38 -17.14
C GLN A 276 32.36 5.52 -16.48
N GLU A 277 32.33 5.52 -15.14
CA GLU A 277 31.29 4.86 -14.35
C GLU A 277 30.04 5.74 -14.26
N ALA A 278 29.09 5.52 -15.18
CA ALA A 278 27.76 6.12 -15.11
C ALA A 278 26.72 5.09 -14.62
N PRO A 279 25.76 5.47 -13.75
CA PRO A 279 24.71 4.57 -13.31
C PRO A 279 23.78 4.21 -14.48
N LYS A 280 23.36 2.95 -14.56
CA LYS A 280 22.35 2.50 -15.53
C LYS A 280 20.99 3.11 -15.17
N ALA A 281 20.56 4.10 -15.95
CA ALA A 281 19.32 4.84 -15.68
C ALA A 281 18.26 4.63 -16.79
N TYR A 282 18.04 3.38 -17.21
CA TYR A 282 17.06 3.01 -18.24
C TYR A 282 16.46 1.60 -18.01
N LEU A 283 15.24 1.36 -18.52
CA LEU A 283 14.52 0.10 -18.41
C LEU A 283 14.11 -0.45 -19.79
N LYS A 284 14.71 -1.56 -20.24
CA LYS A 284 14.36 -2.21 -21.52
C LYS A 284 12.96 -2.82 -21.53
N ASN A 285 12.51 -3.32 -20.38
CA ASN A 285 11.22 -3.98 -20.19
C ASN A 285 10.29 -3.09 -19.36
N GLU A 286 10.26 -1.80 -19.69
CA GLU A 286 9.34 -0.88 -19.04
C GLU A 286 7.90 -1.26 -19.39
N LYS A 287 7.03 -1.28 -18.38
CA LYS A 287 5.61 -1.55 -18.57
C LYS A 287 4.82 -0.24 -18.63
N VAL A 288 3.69 -0.29 -19.33
CA VAL A 288 2.69 0.78 -19.30
C VAL A 288 2.14 0.91 -17.89
N VAL A 289 1.98 2.16 -17.44
CA VAL A 289 1.38 2.54 -16.16
C VAL A 289 0.45 3.71 -16.42
N SER A 290 -0.68 3.74 -15.72
CA SER A 290 -1.61 4.86 -15.77
C SER A 290 -2.44 4.92 -14.49
N GLU A 291 -3.03 6.08 -14.25
CA GLU A 291 -4.03 6.29 -13.20
C GLU A 291 -5.18 5.29 -13.30
N TYR A 292 -5.68 5.02 -14.52
CA TYR A 292 -6.76 4.07 -14.75
C TYR A 292 -6.44 2.67 -14.20
N HIS A 293 -5.27 2.10 -14.55
CA HIS A 293 -4.88 0.77 -14.04
C HIS A 293 -4.69 0.79 -12.52
N LEU A 294 -4.08 1.86 -12.01
CA LEU A 294 -3.84 1.99 -10.58
C LEU A 294 -5.15 2.05 -9.79
N ALA A 295 -6.11 2.83 -10.26
CA ALA A 295 -7.43 2.94 -9.65
C ALA A 295 -8.19 1.61 -9.71
N ASP A 296 -8.14 0.91 -10.84
CA ASP A 296 -8.77 -0.40 -11.02
C ASP A 296 -8.19 -1.44 -10.05
N GLU A 297 -6.87 -1.55 -9.97
CA GLU A 297 -6.17 -2.50 -9.11
C GLU A 297 -6.32 -2.20 -7.61
N LEU A 298 -6.55 -0.94 -7.24
CA LEU A 298 -6.82 -0.51 -5.86
C LEU A 298 -8.31 -0.55 -5.50
N GLY A 299 -9.20 -0.85 -6.45
CA GLY A 299 -10.65 -0.79 -6.26
C GLY A 299 -11.17 0.61 -5.98
N ALA A 300 -10.48 1.63 -6.47
CA ALA A 300 -10.87 3.03 -6.37
C ALA A 300 -11.83 3.43 -7.51
N HIS A 301 -12.60 4.48 -7.29
CA HIS A 301 -13.47 5.03 -8.34
C HIS A 301 -12.60 5.65 -9.45
N LYS A 302 -12.99 5.39 -10.70
CA LYS A 302 -12.29 5.86 -11.90
C LYS A 302 -13.04 7.07 -12.46
N ARG A 303 -12.32 8.07 -12.95
CA ARG A 303 -12.91 9.15 -13.76
C ARG A 303 -12.91 8.74 -15.23
N ASN A 304 -13.90 9.20 -15.98
CA ASN A 304 -14.04 8.86 -17.40
C ASN A 304 -13.05 9.62 -18.29
N THR A 305 -12.58 10.78 -17.84
CA THR A 305 -11.60 11.61 -18.56
C THR A 305 -10.95 12.61 -17.59
N TYR A 306 -9.83 13.18 -18.00
CA TYR A 306 -9.22 14.34 -17.35
C TYR A 306 -9.92 15.61 -17.83
N TRP A 307 -10.38 16.44 -16.89
CA TRP A 307 -10.91 17.77 -17.19
C TRP A 307 -9.90 18.84 -16.75
N PRO A 308 -9.44 19.73 -17.65
CA PRO A 308 -8.62 20.88 -17.29
C PRO A 308 -9.34 21.83 -16.34
N ALA A 309 -8.60 22.53 -15.47
CA ALA A 309 -9.18 23.46 -14.49
C ALA A 309 -9.98 24.61 -15.11
N GLY A 310 -9.68 24.99 -16.36
CA GLY A 310 -10.47 25.98 -17.11
C GLY A 310 -11.82 25.47 -17.59
N GLU A 311 -12.00 24.14 -17.65
CA GLU A 311 -13.17 23.46 -18.19
C GLU A 311 -14.03 22.80 -17.11
N TYR A 312 -13.48 22.54 -15.91
CA TYR A 312 -14.20 21.94 -14.81
C TYR A 312 -13.74 22.48 -13.46
N GLN A 313 -14.70 22.89 -12.63
CA GLN A 313 -14.43 23.32 -11.26
C GLN A 313 -14.49 22.12 -10.31
N TYR A 314 -13.32 21.62 -9.94
CA TYR A 314 -13.19 20.54 -8.97
C TYR A 314 -13.67 20.99 -7.58
N HIS A 315 -14.46 20.15 -6.94
CA HIS A 315 -14.96 20.35 -5.59
C HIS A 315 -13.95 19.79 -4.59
N PRO A 316 -13.42 20.62 -3.67
CA PRO A 316 -12.46 20.16 -2.68
C PRO A 316 -13.16 19.38 -1.55
N TYR A 317 -12.45 18.40 -1.00
CA TYR A 317 -12.82 17.70 0.23
C TYR A 317 -11.63 17.68 1.16
N THR A 318 -11.91 17.91 2.45
CA THR A 318 -10.94 17.67 3.50
C THR A 318 -10.86 16.17 3.80
N VAL A 319 -9.66 15.63 3.80
CA VAL A 319 -9.39 14.27 4.24
C VAL A 319 -9.26 14.31 5.76
N GLU A 320 -9.94 13.38 6.46
CA GLU A 320 -9.77 13.26 7.91
C GLU A 320 -8.29 12.98 8.24
N VAL A 321 -7.62 14.03 8.71
CA VAL A 321 -6.22 13.98 9.12
C VAL A 321 -6.16 13.13 10.38
N ARG A 322 -5.37 12.05 10.33
CA ARG A 322 -5.11 11.28 11.54
C ARG A 322 -4.37 12.18 12.52
N PRO A 323 -4.77 12.23 13.81
CA PRO A 323 -3.97 12.90 14.82
C PRO A 323 -2.54 12.37 14.74
N ALA A 324 -1.55 13.27 14.73
CA ALA A 324 -0.15 12.90 14.87
C ALA A 324 -0.04 11.98 16.08
N ALA A 325 0.24 10.69 15.85
CA ALA A 325 0.12 9.69 16.89
C ALA A 325 1.13 10.02 18.00
N THR A 326 0.66 10.57 19.12
CA THR A 326 1.40 10.71 20.36
C THR A 326 1.85 9.32 20.79
N GLY A 327 3.13 9.00 20.59
CA GLY A 327 3.87 7.96 21.31
C GLY A 327 3.26 6.56 21.37
N SER A 328 2.29 6.20 20.52
CA SER A 328 1.76 4.85 20.49
C SER A 328 2.77 3.99 19.76
N MET A 329 3.45 3.11 20.51
CA MET A 329 4.24 2.00 19.98
C MET A 329 3.64 1.54 18.66
N SER A 330 4.38 1.71 17.56
CA SER A 330 4.09 1.09 16.28
C SER A 330 3.77 -0.37 16.58
N PRO A 331 2.51 -0.83 16.42
CA PRO A 331 2.24 -2.21 16.72
C PRO A 331 3.03 -3.01 15.66
N LYS A 332 3.77 -4.02 16.11
CA LYS A 332 4.67 -4.83 15.29
C LYS A 332 3.87 -5.66 14.28
N TRP A 333 3.36 -5.01 13.24
CA TRP A 333 2.61 -5.57 12.12
C TRP A 333 3.55 -5.76 10.94
N ASP A 334 4.12 -6.95 10.81
CA ASP A 334 5.26 -7.21 9.93
C ASP A 334 4.91 -7.86 8.58
N THR A 335 3.64 -7.84 8.15
CA THR A 335 3.30 -8.10 6.73
C THR A 335 2.24 -7.11 6.25
N VAL A 336 2.38 -6.68 5.00
CA VAL A 336 1.60 -5.59 4.39
C VAL A 336 0.18 -6.09 4.03
N GLU A 337 0.08 -7.35 3.67
CA GLU A 337 -1.11 -8.12 3.33
C GLU A 337 -2.11 -8.18 4.49
N GLY A 338 -1.58 -8.12 5.72
CA GLY A 338 -2.33 -8.18 6.96
C GLY A 338 -3.03 -6.89 7.30
N LYS A 339 -2.33 -5.80 7.03
CA LYS A 339 -2.89 -4.47 7.11
C LYS A 339 -4.04 -4.35 6.11
N GLN A 340 -3.91 -4.90 4.91
CA GLN A 340 -4.98 -4.88 3.91
C GLN A 340 -6.19 -5.74 4.31
N ALA A 341 -5.99 -6.99 4.74
CA ALA A 341 -7.09 -7.85 5.16
C ALA A 341 -7.93 -7.21 6.28
N HIS A 342 -7.28 -6.54 7.24
CA HIS A 342 -7.96 -5.78 8.30
C HIS A 342 -8.67 -4.52 7.82
N VAL A 343 -8.08 -3.79 6.88
CA VAL A 343 -8.72 -2.61 6.28
C VAL A 343 -9.95 -3.03 5.48
N GLU A 344 -9.90 -4.13 4.73
CA GLU A 344 -11.04 -4.66 3.99
C GLU A 344 -12.14 -5.18 4.92
N VAL A 345 -11.78 -5.92 5.97
CA VAL A 345 -12.72 -6.34 7.01
C VAL A 345 -13.39 -5.13 7.67
N ARG A 346 -12.62 -4.11 8.09
CA ARG A 346 -13.19 -2.90 8.68
C ARG A 346 -14.04 -2.12 7.70
N ARG A 347 -13.64 -2.01 6.43
CA ARG A 347 -14.41 -1.34 5.37
C ARG A 347 -15.74 -2.05 5.16
N ALA A 348 -15.73 -3.37 5.05
CA ALA A 348 -16.94 -4.15 4.83
C ALA A 348 -17.90 -4.09 6.04
N LEU A 349 -17.35 -4.14 7.26
CA LEU A 349 -18.14 -3.95 8.48
C LEU A 349 -18.71 -2.52 8.57
N ASN A 350 -17.89 -1.49 8.34
CA ASN A 350 -18.34 -0.09 8.33
C ASN A 350 -19.45 0.12 7.29
N GLN A 351 -19.29 -0.44 6.09
CA GLN A 351 -20.29 -0.35 5.04
C GLN A 351 -21.61 -0.98 5.51
N SER A 352 -21.57 -2.23 5.98
CA SER A 352 -22.76 -2.94 6.45
C SER A 352 -23.48 -2.19 7.58
N LEU A 353 -22.73 -1.71 8.57
CA LEU A 353 -23.27 -0.90 9.67
C LEU A 353 -23.84 0.44 9.19
N SER A 354 -23.19 1.11 8.24
CA SER A 354 -23.68 2.38 7.67
C SER A 354 -24.93 2.22 6.83
N GLU A 355 -25.15 1.04 6.25
CA GLU A 355 -26.37 0.65 5.54
C GLU A 355 -27.49 0.25 6.51
N GLY A 356 -27.25 0.32 7.83
CA GLY A 356 -28.22 -0.04 8.86
C GLY A 356 -28.45 -1.54 9.02
N ARG A 357 -27.57 -2.38 8.47
CA ARG A 357 -27.72 -3.84 8.51
C ARG A 357 -27.38 -4.42 9.86
N ASP A 358 -28.18 -5.40 10.27
CA ASP A 358 -27.93 -6.17 11.49
C ASP A 358 -26.73 -7.11 11.30
N THR A 359 -25.58 -6.72 11.84
CA THR A 359 -24.29 -7.37 11.56
C THR A 359 -23.82 -8.26 12.71
N ALA A 360 -23.26 -9.42 12.39
CA ALA A 360 -22.58 -10.30 13.34
C ALA A 360 -21.22 -10.79 12.82
N ILE A 361 -20.32 -11.17 13.74
CA ILE A 361 -19.00 -11.73 13.43
C ILE A 361 -18.93 -13.16 13.95
N VAL A 362 -18.59 -14.10 13.08
CA VAL A 362 -18.31 -15.49 13.42
C VAL A 362 -16.81 -15.73 13.39
N ILE A 363 -16.23 -16.09 14.53
CA ILE A 363 -14.82 -16.48 14.64
C ILE A 363 -14.76 -18.01 14.61
N ILE A 364 -14.06 -18.58 13.64
CA ILE A 364 -13.90 -20.03 13.53
C ILE A 364 -12.50 -20.40 14.02
N ASP A 365 -12.42 -21.12 15.13
CA ASP A 365 -11.14 -21.58 15.68
C ASP A 365 -10.52 -22.67 14.81
N ALA A 366 -9.20 -22.59 14.62
CA ALA A 366 -8.45 -23.66 13.97
C ALA A 366 -8.42 -24.92 14.85
N THR A 367 -8.39 -26.10 14.23
CA THR A 367 -8.12 -27.35 14.94
C THR A 367 -6.70 -27.33 15.51
N GLU A 368 -6.47 -28.01 16.63
CA GLU A 368 -5.14 -28.05 17.26
C GLU A 368 -4.08 -28.64 16.33
N GLN A 369 -4.43 -29.66 15.54
CA GLN A 369 -3.55 -30.23 14.53
C GLN A 369 -3.15 -29.19 13.47
N LYS A 370 -4.11 -28.45 12.90
CA LYS A 370 -3.83 -27.43 11.87
C LYS A 370 -3.13 -26.21 12.48
N LEU A 371 -3.46 -25.82 13.70
CA LEU A 371 -2.77 -24.74 14.42
C LEU A 371 -1.33 -25.13 14.75
N SER A 372 -1.09 -26.37 15.19
CA SER A 372 0.25 -26.89 15.48
C SER A 372 1.08 -27.00 14.21
N GLN A 373 0.51 -27.53 13.12
CA GLN A 373 1.14 -27.55 11.81
C GLN A 373 1.49 -26.13 11.33
N SER A 374 0.58 -25.17 11.51
CA SER A 374 0.81 -23.76 11.16
C SER A 374 1.90 -23.13 12.04
N LEU A 375 1.92 -23.44 13.33
CA LEU A 375 2.97 -22.99 14.27
C LEU A 375 4.33 -23.64 13.97
N GLN A 376 4.36 -24.86 13.43
CA GLN A 376 5.60 -25.52 13.00
C GLN A 376 6.12 -24.93 11.68
N ASN A 377 5.25 -24.75 10.70
CA ASN A 377 5.61 -24.22 9.39
C ASN A 377 5.99 -22.73 9.45
N SER A 378 5.22 -21.95 10.22
CA SER A 378 5.36 -20.49 10.32
C SER A 378 5.03 -19.97 11.73
N PRO A 379 5.89 -20.21 12.75
CA PRO A 379 5.62 -19.89 14.14
C PRO A 379 5.32 -18.41 14.42
N VAL A 380 6.11 -17.52 13.81
CA VAL A 380 6.01 -16.06 14.00
C VAL A 380 4.71 -15.52 13.41
N LEU A 381 4.32 -15.99 12.23
CA LEU A 381 3.15 -15.53 11.50
C LEU A 381 1.85 -16.05 12.13
N THR A 382 1.86 -17.29 12.58
CA THR A 382 0.71 -17.90 13.27
C THR A 382 0.45 -17.23 14.63
N ARG A 383 1.50 -16.87 15.39
CA ARG A 383 1.33 -16.06 16.63
C ARG A 383 0.81 -14.65 16.34
N ARG A 384 1.15 -14.06 15.18
CA ARG A 384 0.67 -12.73 14.76
C ARG A 384 -0.81 -12.72 14.39
N GLY A 385 -1.32 -13.71 13.67
CA GLY A 385 -2.76 -13.78 13.37
C GLY A 385 -3.64 -14.09 14.58
N LEU A 386 -3.11 -14.74 15.62
CA LEU A 386 -3.77 -14.78 16.92
C LEU A 386 -3.86 -13.38 17.57
N GLY A 387 -2.89 -12.49 17.34
CA GLY A 387 -2.96 -11.07 17.73
C GLY A 387 -4.05 -10.28 16.99
N ASN A 388 -4.33 -10.63 15.73
CA ASN A 388 -5.37 -10.01 14.92
C ASN A 388 -6.79 -10.22 15.49
N GLN A 389 -7.04 -11.35 16.19
CA GLN A 389 -8.32 -11.63 16.84
C GLN A 389 -8.69 -10.56 17.86
N ARG A 390 -7.70 -10.09 18.63
CA ARG A 390 -7.91 -9.06 19.67
C ARG A 390 -8.44 -7.75 19.09
N GLU A 391 -7.92 -7.33 17.95
CA GLU A 391 -8.33 -6.06 17.33
C GLU A 391 -9.72 -6.10 16.71
N ILE A 392 -10.14 -7.26 16.21
CA ILE A 392 -11.51 -7.45 15.71
C ILE A 392 -12.50 -7.51 16.87
N LEU A 393 -12.13 -8.17 17.97
CA LEU A 393 -12.91 -8.12 19.21
C LEU A 393 -12.99 -6.69 19.77
N ASN A 394 -11.90 -5.91 19.69
CA ASN A 394 -11.91 -4.49 20.05
C ASN A 394 -12.93 -3.70 19.21
N TYR A 395 -12.90 -3.90 17.90
CA TYR A 395 -13.79 -3.22 16.97
C TYR A 395 -15.25 -3.62 17.19
N ALA A 396 -15.51 -4.92 17.35
CA ALA A 396 -16.85 -5.45 17.61
C ALA A 396 -17.46 -4.89 18.89
N ALA A 397 -16.67 -4.86 19.98
CA ALA A 397 -17.10 -4.31 21.26
C ALA A 397 -17.43 -2.81 21.17
N LYS A 398 -16.62 -2.02 20.47
CA LYS A 398 -16.86 -0.57 20.29
C LYS A 398 -18.13 -0.26 19.49
N ASN A 399 -18.52 -1.15 18.59
CA ASN A 399 -19.65 -0.97 17.68
C ASN A 399 -20.86 -1.85 18.06
N ASN A 400 -20.85 -2.46 19.26
CA ASN A 400 -21.90 -3.35 19.77
C ASN A 400 -22.30 -4.48 18.78
N ILE A 401 -21.31 -5.05 18.09
CA ILE A 401 -21.52 -6.11 17.10
C ILE A 401 -21.55 -7.47 17.82
N LYS A 402 -22.54 -8.31 17.54
CA LYS A 402 -22.60 -9.66 18.10
C LYS A 402 -21.42 -10.51 17.59
N VAL A 403 -20.72 -11.18 18.50
CA VAL A 403 -19.62 -12.10 18.18
C VAL A 403 -20.00 -13.52 18.57
N VAL A 404 -19.90 -14.46 17.63
CA VAL A 404 -20.08 -15.89 17.86
C VAL A 404 -18.75 -16.61 17.61
N ASN A 405 -18.21 -17.27 18.61
CA ASN A 405 -16.99 -18.07 18.48
C ASN A 405 -17.36 -19.54 18.27
N ALA A 406 -17.16 -20.05 17.05
CA ALA A 406 -17.46 -21.41 16.65
C ALA A 406 -16.22 -22.32 16.79
N TYR A 407 -16.38 -23.48 17.46
CA TYR A 407 -15.29 -24.45 17.67
C TYR A 407 -15.78 -25.91 17.55
N SER A 408 -14.90 -26.84 17.18
CA SER A 408 -15.20 -28.28 17.05
C SER A 408 -14.66 -29.12 18.23
N THR A 409 -15.31 -30.25 18.53
CA THR A 409 -14.87 -31.27 19.50
C THR A 409 -14.17 -32.48 18.89
N THR A 410 -14.10 -32.63 17.56
CA THR A 410 -13.47 -33.80 16.90
C THR A 410 -11.93 -33.88 17.01
N ASN A 411 -11.33 -33.13 17.94
CA ASN A 411 -9.92 -33.29 18.35
C ASN A 411 -9.89 -33.38 19.88
N ASP A 412 -9.93 -34.61 20.40
CA ASP A 412 -9.89 -34.91 21.83
C ASP A 412 -8.56 -34.52 22.47
N THR A 413 -8.49 -33.37 23.15
CA THR A 413 -8.00 -33.12 24.54
C THR A 413 -7.80 -31.61 24.79
N PRO A 414 -7.76 -31.13 26.06
CA PRO A 414 -8.29 -29.82 26.41
C PRO A 414 -7.22 -28.73 26.42
N LEU A 415 -7.21 -27.88 25.39
CA LEU A 415 -6.96 -26.44 25.61
C LEU A 415 -8.22 -25.78 26.20
N ALA A 416 -8.83 -26.46 27.19
CA ALA A 416 -10.13 -26.18 27.75
C ALA A 416 -10.12 -24.90 28.58
N SER A 417 -11.23 -24.16 28.44
CA SER A 417 -11.67 -23.05 29.29
C SER A 417 -10.81 -21.78 29.31
N LEU A 418 -9.47 -21.85 29.28
CA LEU A 418 -8.60 -20.69 29.49
C LEU A 418 -8.63 -19.71 28.31
N LYS A 419 -8.49 -20.17 27.07
CA LYS A 419 -8.57 -19.28 25.88
C LYS A 419 -10.00 -18.75 25.65
N LYS A 420 -11.02 -19.58 25.85
CA LYS A 420 -12.44 -19.20 25.74
C LYS A 420 -12.85 -18.18 26.81
N ARG A 421 -12.52 -18.44 28.08
CA ARG A 421 -12.73 -17.50 29.20
C ARG A 421 -11.89 -16.24 29.00
N GLN A 422 -10.66 -16.32 28.48
CA GLN A 422 -9.84 -15.14 28.20
C GLN A 422 -10.44 -14.28 27.09
N ARG A 423 -10.95 -14.85 25.99
CA ARG A 423 -11.59 -14.08 24.91
C ARG A 423 -12.91 -13.44 25.34
N SER A 424 -13.77 -14.19 26.03
CA SER A 424 -15.01 -13.66 26.60
C SER A 424 -14.73 -12.56 27.64
N ARG A 425 -13.74 -12.77 28.53
CA ARG A 425 -13.30 -11.74 29.50
C ARG A 425 -12.66 -10.54 28.83
N LEU A 426 -11.86 -10.75 27.79
CA LEU A 426 -11.24 -9.68 27.00
C LEU A 426 -12.33 -8.85 26.32
N TYR A 427 -13.26 -9.49 25.62
CA TYR A 427 -14.40 -8.82 24.98
C TYR A 427 -15.21 -8.00 26.00
N ARG A 428 -15.58 -8.60 27.14
CA ARG A 428 -16.31 -7.93 28.23
C ARG A 428 -15.51 -6.79 28.88
N ALA A 429 -14.20 -6.95 29.03
CA ALA A 429 -13.33 -5.92 29.58
C ALA A 429 -13.18 -4.73 28.64
N ILE A 430 -13.18 -4.97 27.32
CA ILE A 430 -13.13 -3.93 26.29
C ILE A 430 -14.47 -3.20 26.17
N SER A 431 -15.59 -3.93 26.19
CA SER A 431 -16.93 -3.35 26.04
C SER A 431 -17.41 -2.56 27.26
N GLY A 432 -16.73 -2.68 28.41
CA GLY A 432 -17.24 -2.22 29.69
C GLY A 432 -18.43 -3.06 30.20
N GLN A 433 -19.03 -2.66 31.33
CA GLN A 433 -20.19 -3.33 31.95
C GLN A 433 -21.46 -3.34 31.08
N GLN A 434 -21.47 -2.67 29.92
CA GLN A 434 -22.63 -2.54 29.03
C GLN A 434 -22.77 -3.62 27.96
N ALA A 435 -21.80 -4.53 27.78
CA ALA A 435 -22.04 -5.67 26.89
C ALA A 435 -23.12 -6.58 27.49
N SER A 436 -24.28 -6.64 26.81
CA SER A 436 -25.31 -7.63 27.09
C SER A 436 -24.67 -9.03 27.16
N PRO A 437 -25.09 -9.91 28.09
CA PRO A 437 -24.61 -11.29 28.18
C PRO A 437 -24.63 -12.05 26.85
N ASP A 438 -25.49 -11.63 25.91
CA ASP A 438 -25.67 -12.21 24.58
C ASP A 438 -24.77 -11.63 23.47
N ALA A 439 -23.94 -10.62 23.76
CA ALA A 439 -23.08 -9.97 22.76
C ALA A 439 -21.88 -10.84 22.35
N PHE A 440 -21.46 -11.79 23.18
CA PHE A 440 -20.43 -12.78 22.87
C PHE A 440 -20.90 -14.18 23.27
N LYS A 441 -21.02 -15.10 22.31
CA LYS A 441 -21.36 -16.50 22.57
C LYS A 441 -20.33 -17.46 22.01
N ASP A 442 -20.00 -18.47 22.80
CA ASP A 442 -19.26 -19.64 22.33
C ASP A 442 -20.26 -20.68 21.85
N VAL A 443 -20.13 -21.14 20.61
CA VAL A 443 -20.97 -22.18 20.01
C VAL A 443 -20.10 -23.36 19.64
N GLN A 444 -20.49 -24.55 20.12
CA GLN A 444 -19.92 -25.79 19.65
C GLN A 444 -20.55 -26.14 18.32
N TYR A 445 -19.72 -26.32 17.29
CA TYR A 445 -20.18 -26.72 15.98
C TYR A 445 -19.81 -28.18 15.75
N SER A 446 -20.84 -29.01 15.58
CA SER A 446 -20.72 -30.39 15.11
C SER A 446 -21.65 -30.57 13.92
N ILE A 447 -21.35 -31.54 13.05
CA ILE A 447 -22.11 -31.79 11.80
C ILE A 447 -23.60 -32.10 12.09
N GLY A 448 -23.96 -32.46 13.34
CA GLY A 448 -25.35 -32.68 13.78
C GLY A 448 -25.99 -31.52 14.53
N ASP A 449 -25.31 -30.37 14.72
CA ASP A 449 -25.72 -29.28 15.61
C ASP A 449 -25.66 -27.89 14.94
N GLU A 450 -25.85 -27.83 13.61
CA GLU A 450 -25.95 -26.59 12.82
C GLU A 450 -27.00 -25.62 13.38
N SER A 451 -28.02 -26.15 14.06
CA SER A 451 -29.12 -25.41 14.66
C SER A 451 -28.69 -24.37 15.70
N ALA A 452 -27.58 -24.59 16.42
CA ALA A 452 -27.14 -23.69 17.48
C ALA A 452 -26.48 -22.42 16.93
N LEU A 453 -25.65 -22.54 15.89
CA LEU A 453 -25.02 -21.39 15.23
C LEU A 453 -26.07 -20.54 14.51
N SER A 454 -26.98 -21.19 13.78
CA SER A 454 -28.06 -20.52 13.06
C SER A 454 -29.01 -19.76 13.99
N ARG A 455 -29.33 -20.31 15.17
CA ARG A 455 -30.14 -19.63 16.19
C ARG A 455 -29.46 -18.39 16.75
N GLU A 456 -28.14 -18.43 16.96
CA GLU A 456 -27.41 -17.25 17.44
C GLU A 456 -27.29 -16.15 16.37
N LEU A 457 -27.47 -16.49 15.10
CA LEU A 457 -27.38 -15.58 13.97
C LEU A 457 -28.75 -15.30 13.32
N GLU A 458 -29.83 -15.68 13.99
CA GLU A 458 -31.20 -15.38 13.56
C GLU A 458 -31.43 -13.86 13.55
N GLY A 459 -32.09 -13.37 12.50
CA GLY A 459 -32.33 -11.93 12.30
C GLY A 459 -31.08 -11.10 11.98
N LYS A 460 -29.96 -11.71 11.60
CA LYS A 460 -28.76 -10.99 11.13
C LYS A 460 -28.69 -10.93 9.62
N ASP A 461 -28.68 -9.73 9.06
CA ASP A 461 -28.61 -9.45 7.62
C ASP A 461 -27.21 -9.69 7.04
N THR A 462 -26.16 -9.49 7.84
CA THR A 462 -24.77 -9.66 7.41
C THR A 462 -23.97 -10.43 8.44
N VAL A 463 -23.27 -11.47 8.00
CA VAL A 463 -22.38 -12.28 8.83
C VAL A 463 -20.97 -12.24 8.27
N LEU A 464 -20.03 -11.71 9.06
CA LEU A 464 -18.60 -11.79 8.76
C LEU A 464 -18.00 -13.05 9.37
N VAL A 465 -17.58 -13.97 8.53
CA VAL A 465 -16.86 -15.18 8.91
C VAL A 465 -15.35 -14.92 8.88
N MET A 466 -14.73 -14.98 10.05
CA MET A 466 -13.29 -14.92 10.25
C MET A 466 -12.74 -16.35 10.30
N ALA A 467 -12.29 -16.82 9.14
CA ALA A 467 -11.71 -18.15 9.00
C ALA A 467 -10.24 -18.13 9.47
N TYR A 468 -9.95 -18.76 10.62
CA TYR A 468 -8.58 -19.01 11.07
C TYR A 468 -8.05 -20.39 10.63
N SER A 469 -8.88 -21.15 9.90
CA SER A 469 -8.59 -22.45 9.30
C SER A 469 -9.30 -22.56 7.95
N ASP A 470 -8.63 -23.15 6.96
CA ASP A 470 -9.22 -23.45 5.64
C ASP A 470 -9.83 -24.87 5.57
N GLY A 471 -10.00 -25.55 6.71
CA GLY A 471 -10.51 -26.92 6.74
C GLY A 471 -12.00 -27.04 6.47
N GLN A 472 -12.47 -28.28 6.30
CA GLN A 472 -13.86 -28.63 5.98
C GLN A 472 -14.92 -28.05 6.94
N MET A 473 -14.57 -27.82 8.20
CA MET A 473 -15.48 -27.19 9.16
C MET A 473 -15.82 -25.75 8.75
N THR A 474 -14.82 -24.99 8.33
CA THR A 474 -14.98 -23.59 7.91
C THR A 474 -15.87 -23.52 6.68
N THR A 475 -15.61 -24.37 5.68
CA THR A 475 -16.43 -24.41 4.47
C THR A 475 -17.86 -24.80 4.80
N LYS A 476 -18.11 -25.84 5.61
CA LYS A 476 -19.47 -26.23 6.03
C LYS A 476 -20.22 -25.12 6.78
N ILE A 477 -19.54 -24.38 7.66
CA ILE A 477 -20.16 -23.23 8.33
C ILE A 477 -20.57 -22.16 7.32
N VAL A 478 -19.67 -21.78 6.41
CA VAL A 478 -19.99 -20.76 5.40
C VAL A 478 -21.11 -21.24 4.48
N ASP A 479 -21.05 -22.51 4.08
CA ASP A 479 -22.06 -23.17 3.23
C ASP A 479 -23.44 -23.10 3.88
N SER A 480 -23.57 -23.54 5.15
CA SER A 480 -24.82 -23.47 5.92
C SER A 480 -25.33 -22.04 6.10
N LEU A 481 -24.46 -21.08 6.41
CA LEU A 481 -24.85 -19.67 6.56
C LEU A 481 -25.34 -19.06 5.24
N SER A 482 -24.83 -19.55 4.12
CA SER A 482 -25.17 -19.08 2.79
C SER A 482 -26.45 -19.69 2.21
N ASP A 483 -27.07 -20.67 2.87
CA ASP A 483 -28.36 -21.23 2.42
C ASP A 483 -29.51 -20.24 2.60
N ASP A 484 -29.37 -19.26 3.49
CA ASP A 484 -30.29 -18.13 3.59
C ASP A 484 -29.86 -17.00 2.63
N LEU A 485 -30.51 -16.92 1.48
CA LEU A 485 -30.21 -15.93 0.44
C LEU A 485 -30.48 -14.47 0.89
N ASN A 486 -31.22 -14.26 1.98
CA ASN A 486 -31.43 -12.92 2.54
C ASN A 486 -30.24 -12.45 3.38
N LYS A 487 -29.31 -13.35 3.74
CA LYS A 487 -28.10 -13.03 4.47
C LYS A 487 -26.91 -12.86 3.55
N GLN A 488 -26.17 -11.78 3.74
CA GLN A 488 -24.86 -11.64 3.13
C GLN A 488 -23.78 -12.27 4.01
N VAL A 489 -23.04 -13.23 3.45
CA VAL A 489 -21.92 -13.90 4.13
C VAL A 489 -20.61 -13.34 3.62
N LEU A 490 -19.92 -12.56 4.44
CA LEU A 490 -18.59 -12.02 4.15
C LEU A 490 -17.54 -12.98 4.70
N VAL A 491 -16.56 -13.40 3.92
CA VAL A 491 -15.57 -14.39 4.37
C VAL A 491 -14.16 -13.81 4.30
N SER A 492 -13.47 -13.75 5.44
CA SER A 492 -12.06 -13.38 5.52
C SER A 492 -11.20 -14.59 5.89
N ARG A 493 -10.40 -15.06 4.92
CA ARG A 493 -9.42 -16.16 5.09
C ARG A 493 -8.08 -15.69 5.67
N HIS A 494 -7.78 -14.39 5.62
CA HIS A 494 -6.45 -13.83 5.93
C HIS A 494 -6.28 -13.33 7.35
N SER A 495 -7.08 -13.86 8.25
CA SER A 495 -6.98 -13.59 9.67
C SER A 495 -5.65 -14.10 10.28
N ASN A 496 -4.99 -15.04 9.60
CA ASN A 496 -3.63 -15.54 9.85
C ASN A 496 -2.72 -15.26 8.65
N LEU A 497 -1.67 -14.47 8.87
CA LEU A 497 -1.01 -13.66 7.85
C LEU A 497 0.06 -14.33 6.98
N ASP A 498 0.16 -15.64 7.01
CA ASP A 498 0.94 -16.41 6.03
C ASP A 498 0.69 -17.89 6.30
N TYR A 499 -0.59 -18.26 6.34
CA TYR A 499 -0.94 -19.62 6.02
C TYR A 499 -0.73 -19.74 4.50
N GLN A 500 0.43 -20.26 4.09
CA GLN A 500 0.42 -21.04 2.85
C GLN A 500 -0.65 -22.09 3.09
N PRO A 501 -1.69 -22.22 2.25
CA PRO A 501 -2.63 -23.31 2.40
C PRO A 501 -1.78 -24.58 2.46
N ALA A 502 -1.68 -25.20 3.63
CA ALA A 502 -1.14 -26.55 3.72
C ALA A 502 -1.98 -27.34 2.74
N ASN A 503 -1.35 -27.89 1.69
CA ASN A 503 -1.97 -28.58 0.57
C ASN A 503 -3.42 -28.94 0.88
N LEU A 504 -4.37 -28.09 0.48
CA LEU A 504 -5.77 -28.40 0.66
C LEU A 504 -5.97 -29.74 -0.03
N SER A 505 -6.68 -30.66 0.63
CA SER A 505 -7.09 -31.85 -0.11
C SER A 505 -7.93 -31.40 -1.30
N SER A 506 -7.98 -32.21 -2.36
CA SER A 506 -8.85 -31.90 -3.51
C SER A 506 -10.30 -31.66 -3.08
N GLU A 507 -10.75 -32.36 -2.03
CA GLU A 507 -12.07 -32.18 -1.43
C GLU A 507 -12.23 -30.81 -0.74
N GLU A 508 -11.26 -30.38 0.07
CA GLU A 508 -11.28 -29.05 0.72
C GLU A 508 -11.21 -27.93 -0.33
N SER A 509 -10.39 -28.12 -1.36
CA SER A 509 -10.23 -27.18 -2.47
C SER A 509 -11.54 -27.00 -3.25
N ASN A 510 -12.24 -28.11 -3.56
CA ASN A 510 -13.53 -28.08 -4.22
C ASN A 510 -14.62 -27.45 -3.34
N ALA A 511 -14.62 -27.72 -2.03
CA ALA A 511 -15.57 -27.10 -1.12
C ALA A 511 -15.44 -25.57 -1.08
N TRP A 512 -14.21 -25.04 -1.10
CA TRP A 512 -13.97 -23.60 -1.18
C TRP A 512 -14.39 -22.98 -2.52
N LEU A 513 -14.22 -23.71 -3.63
CA LEU A 513 -14.74 -23.29 -4.94
C LEU A 513 -16.26 -23.16 -4.92
N ASN A 514 -16.96 -24.20 -4.46
CA ASN A 514 -18.42 -24.23 -4.46
C ASN A 514 -19.02 -23.07 -3.65
N ILE A 515 -18.42 -22.76 -2.49
CA ILE A 515 -18.87 -21.65 -1.65
C ILE A 515 -18.62 -20.29 -2.30
N ARG A 516 -17.51 -20.12 -3.00
CA ARG A 516 -17.18 -18.86 -3.70
C ARG A 516 -18.19 -18.54 -4.80
N GLU A 517 -18.80 -19.56 -5.40
CA GLU A 517 -19.77 -19.40 -6.49
C GLU A 517 -21.19 -19.06 -5.98
N LYS A 518 -21.45 -19.14 -4.68
CA LYS A 518 -22.75 -18.78 -4.10
C LYS A 518 -23.00 -17.26 -4.16
N GLN A 519 -24.20 -16.88 -4.57
CA GLN A 519 -24.58 -15.48 -4.87
C GLN A 519 -24.48 -14.52 -3.68
N ASN A 520 -24.74 -15.02 -2.48
CA ASN A 520 -24.75 -14.24 -1.24
C ASN A 520 -23.44 -14.36 -0.44
N VAL A 521 -22.42 -15.02 -0.99
CA VAL A 521 -21.10 -15.14 -0.39
C VAL A 521 -20.13 -14.16 -1.05
N LYS A 522 -19.46 -13.35 -0.24
CA LYS A 522 -18.41 -12.44 -0.69
C LYS A 522 -17.09 -12.75 0.01
N MET A 523 -16.13 -13.23 -0.77
CA MET A 523 -14.76 -13.40 -0.30
C MET A 523 -14.09 -12.03 -0.16
N LEU A 524 -13.59 -11.71 1.03
CA LEU A 524 -12.77 -10.52 1.28
C LEU A 524 -11.31 -10.87 0.94
N GLY A 525 -10.71 -10.10 0.04
CA GLY A 525 -9.41 -10.41 -0.54
C GLY A 525 -8.26 -10.14 0.43
N SER A 526 -7.16 -10.88 0.27
CA SER A 526 -5.86 -10.25 0.48
C SER A 526 -5.44 -9.69 -0.88
N GLY A 527 -5.09 -8.42 -0.92
CA GLY A 527 -4.43 -7.88 -2.10
C GLY A 527 -3.15 -8.66 -2.40
N SER A 528 -2.79 -8.59 -3.68
CA SER A 528 -1.56 -9.09 -4.31
C SER A 528 -1.50 -10.55 -4.78
N ARG A 529 -2.46 -11.44 -4.48
CA ARG A 529 -2.46 -12.81 -5.05
C ARG A 529 -3.82 -13.29 -5.53
N SER A 530 -4.26 -12.75 -6.68
CA SER A 530 -5.16 -13.47 -7.59
C SER A 530 -4.55 -14.78 -8.16
N ARG A 531 -3.29 -15.10 -7.83
CA ARG A 531 -2.58 -16.34 -8.21
C ARG A 531 -2.84 -17.56 -7.31
N PHE A 532 -3.65 -17.45 -6.26
CA PHE A 532 -4.19 -18.64 -5.55
C PHE A 532 -5.67 -18.85 -5.89
N ASN A 533 -6.04 -18.55 -7.14
CA ASN A 533 -7.15 -19.25 -7.76
C ASN A 533 -6.88 -20.75 -7.68
N ILE A 534 -7.93 -21.51 -7.45
CA ILE A 534 -7.98 -22.96 -7.37
C ILE A 534 -7.85 -23.54 -8.80
N CYS A 535 -6.86 -23.04 -9.55
CA CYS A 535 -6.55 -23.40 -10.92
C CYS A 535 -5.03 -23.53 -11.08
N SER A 536 -4.46 -24.48 -10.36
CA SER A 536 -3.27 -25.20 -10.83
C SER A 536 -3.40 -26.67 -10.42
N VAL A 537 -4.41 -27.32 -10.98
CA VAL A 537 -4.33 -28.74 -11.32
C VAL A 537 -4.46 -28.81 -12.84
N GLN A 538 -3.32 -28.65 -13.49
CA GLN A 538 -2.84 -29.53 -14.55
C GLN A 538 -1.33 -29.65 -14.40
#